data_AF-A0A0K2RTG5-F1
#
_entry.id   AF-A0A0K2RTG5-F1
#
_cell.length_a   1.000
_cell.length_b   1.000
_cell.length_c   1.000
_cell.angle_alpha   90.00
_cell.angle_beta   90.00
_cell.angle_gamma   90.00
#
_symmetry.space_group_name_H-M   'P 1'
#
loop_
_entity.id
_entity.type
_entity.pdbx_description
1 polymer ?
#
loop_
_entity_poly.entity_id
_entity_poly.type
_entity_poly.pdbx_seq_one_letter_code
_entity_poly.pdbx_strand_id
1 'polypeptide(L)'
;MSHGTYVVTLGETMALMASDKAGPLAHASTMSLGIGGSESNVAIGLQRLGVQAVWCSRIGADSLGQLVEREIRAEGVVVHVTVDDDAPTGLMVKERRTPQPRKLRTIAPAVRVPGLRPTTSTNG
;
A
#
# COMPACT_ATOMS: atom_id res chain seq x y z
N MET A 1 18.06 -25.73 17.43
CA MET A 1 17.17 -24.60 17.14
C MET A 1 16.88 -24.65 15.65
N SER A 2 15.63 -24.94 15.25
CA SER A 2 15.27 -24.92 13.83
C SER A 2 15.30 -23.47 13.36
N HIS A 3 16.23 -23.13 12.46
CA HIS A 3 16.18 -21.85 11.76
C HIS A 3 15.04 -21.95 10.75
N GLY A 4 13.85 -21.50 11.14
CA GLY A 4 12.74 -21.34 10.21
C GLY A 4 13.10 -20.28 9.16
N THR A 5 12.73 -20.52 7.90
CA THR A 5 12.89 -19.55 6.83
C THR A 5 12.01 -18.33 7.09
N TYR A 6 12.59 -17.13 7.00
CA TYR A 6 11.86 -15.87 7.11
C TYR A 6 12.28 -14.90 6.01
N VAL A 7 11.44 -13.91 5.74
CA VAL A 7 11.72 -12.83 4.78
C VAL A 7 11.97 -11.54 5.55
N VAL A 8 13.02 -10.80 5.16
CA VAL A 8 13.29 -9.46 5.67
C VAL A 8 12.91 -8.44 4.61
N THR A 9 12.14 -7.42 5.00
CA THR A 9 11.92 -6.23 4.20
C THR A 9 12.55 -5.02 4.89
N LEU A 10 13.13 -4.13 4.08
CA LEU A 10 13.80 -2.91 4.54
C LEU A 10 13.29 -1.74 3.71
N GLY A 11 12.67 -0.76 4.36
CA GLY A 11 12.13 0.40 3.67
C GLY A 11 11.36 1.30 4.60
N GLU A 12 10.83 2.39 4.05
CA GLU A 12 10.07 3.39 4.77
C GLU A 12 8.57 3.04 4.80
N THR A 13 7.95 3.27 5.95
CA THR A 13 6.49 3.29 6.06
C THR A 13 6.05 4.63 6.60
N MET A 14 5.16 5.29 5.87
CA MET A 14 4.59 6.58 6.21
C MET A 14 3.23 6.42 6.89
N ALA A 15 2.86 7.39 7.72
CA ALA A 15 1.47 7.55 8.11
C ALA A 15 0.65 8.01 6.89
N LEU A 16 -0.57 7.50 6.76
CA LEU A 16 -1.46 7.78 5.64
C LEU A 16 -2.71 8.49 6.15
N MET A 17 -2.94 9.73 5.71
CA MET A 17 -4.23 10.39 5.87
C MET A 17 -5.03 10.23 4.58
N ALA A 18 -6.18 9.56 4.66
CA ALA A 18 -7.06 9.34 3.52
C ALA A 18 -8.42 10.01 3.73
N SER A 19 -8.95 10.67 2.69
CA SER A 19 -10.34 11.15 2.71
C SER A 19 -11.30 9.96 2.74
N ASP A 20 -12.24 9.95 3.69
CA ASP A 20 -13.23 8.88 3.81
C ASP A 20 -14.23 8.90 2.65
N LYS A 21 -14.58 10.11 2.20
CA LYS A 21 -15.55 10.38 1.13
C LYS A 21 -14.84 10.64 -0.19
N ALA A 22 -15.52 10.27 -1.29
CA ALA A 22 -15.07 10.59 -2.63
C ALA A 22 -15.25 12.09 -2.92
N GLY A 23 -14.26 12.70 -3.57
CA GLY A 23 -14.29 14.11 -3.97
C GLY A 23 -12.96 14.82 -3.74
N PRO A 24 -12.84 16.09 -4.17
CA PRO A 24 -11.66 16.90 -3.96
C PRO A 24 -11.26 16.98 -2.48
N LEU A 25 -9.97 16.82 -2.21
CA LEU A 25 -9.44 16.94 -0.85
C LEU A 25 -9.77 18.30 -0.20
N ALA A 26 -9.87 19.36 -1.01
CA ALA A 26 -10.25 20.70 -0.56
C ALA A 26 -11.64 20.78 0.11
N HIS A 27 -12.49 19.76 -0.09
CA HIS A 27 -13.82 19.67 0.53
C HIS A 27 -13.91 18.56 1.59
N ALA A 28 -12.81 17.87 1.89
CA ALA A 28 -12.78 16.85 2.92
C ALA A 28 -12.82 17.51 4.30
N SER A 29 -13.82 17.16 5.11
CA SER A 29 -13.93 17.60 6.51
C SER A 29 -13.46 16.53 7.50
N THR A 30 -13.30 15.28 7.06
CA THR A 30 -12.78 14.17 7.86
C THR A 30 -11.75 13.39 7.06
N MET A 31 -10.74 12.89 7.76
CA MET A 31 -9.75 11.98 7.21
C MET A 31 -9.53 10.84 8.20
N SER A 32 -9.41 9.63 7.67
CA SER A 32 -8.95 8.48 8.44
C SER A 32 -7.43 8.40 8.39
N LEU A 33 -6.87 7.90 9.49
CA LEU A 33 -5.44 7.68 9.64
C LEU A 33 -5.15 6.18 9.45
N GLY A 34 -4.10 5.88 8.71
CA GLY A 34 -3.59 4.53 8.48
C GLY A 34 -2.10 4.58 8.19
N ILE A 35 -1.59 3.55 7.53
CA ILE A 35 -0.17 3.43 7.16
C ILE A 35 -0.02 3.10 5.68
N GLY A 36 1.11 3.47 5.08
CA GLY A 36 1.45 3.14 3.71
C GLY A 36 2.96 3.00 3.51
N GLY A 37 3.39 1.84 3.02
CA GLY A 37 4.77 1.53 2.66
C GLY A 37 4.81 0.23 1.85
N SER A 38 5.56 0.19 0.76
CA SER A 38 5.62 -0.99 -0.12
C SER A 38 6.14 -2.22 0.62
N GLU A 39 7.20 -2.03 1.40
CA GLU A 39 7.95 -3.07 2.09
C GLU A 39 7.19 -3.61 3.29
N SER A 40 6.49 -2.75 4.04
CA SER A 40 5.59 -3.18 5.10
C SER A 40 4.36 -3.89 4.55
N ASN A 41 3.80 -3.45 3.41
CA ASN A 41 2.69 -4.14 2.77
C ASN A 41 3.07 -5.56 2.34
N VAL A 42 4.28 -5.76 1.83
CA VAL A 42 4.81 -7.09 1.51
C VAL A 42 4.98 -7.92 2.79
N ALA A 43 5.58 -7.37 3.84
CA ALA A 43 5.76 -8.08 5.11
C ALA A 43 4.43 -8.53 5.73
N ILE A 44 3.44 -7.64 5.78
CA ILE A 44 2.08 -7.95 6.26
C ILE A 44 1.43 -9.02 5.39
N GLY A 45 1.55 -8.90 4.06
CA GLY A 45 1.02 -9.90 3.13
C GLY A 45 1.62 -11.29 3.35
N LEU A 46 2.93 -11.38 3.56
CA LEU A 46 3.63 -12.63 3.87
C LEU A 46 3.18 -13.21 5.20
N GLN A 47 3.06 -12.39 6.24
CA GLN A 47 2.62 -12.82 7.56
C GLN A 47 1.20 -13.41 7.51
N ARG A 48 0.28 -12.76 6.77
CA ARG A 48 -1.09 -13.25 6.53
C ARG A 48 -1.13 -14.56 5.74
N LEU A 49 -0.12 -14.84 4.92
CA LEU A 49 0.04 -16.10 4.18
C LEU A 49 0.77 -17.19 5.00
N GLY A 50 1.12 -16.93 6.26
CA GLY A 50 1.80 -17.87 7.14
C GLY A 50 3.33 -17.93 6.96
N VAL A 51 3.92 -16.99 6.21
CA VAL A 51 5.37 -16.85 6.08
C VAL A 51 5.86 -15.83 7.10
N GLN A 52 6.85 -16.22 7.92
CA GLN A 52 7.43 -15.31 8.90
C GLN A 52 8.12 -14.13 8.18
N ALA A 53 7.72 -12.92 8.55
CA ALA A 53 8.26 -11.69 8.00
C ALA A 53 8.83 -10.78 9.09
N VAL A 54 9.94 -10.14 8.75
CA VAL A 54 10.63 -9.14 9.55
C VAL A 54 10.64 -7.84 8.76
N TRP A 55 10.21 -6.74 9.38
CA TRP A 55 10.28 -5.41 8.81
C TRP A 55 11.30 -4.56 9.57
N CYS A 56 12.31 -4.09 8.84
CA CYS A 56 13.34 -3.19 9.34
C CYS A 56 13.12 -1.77 8.81
N SER A 57 13.18 -0.77 9.68
CA SER A 57 12.98 0.62 9.26
C SER A 57 13.54 1.64 10.25
N ARG A 58 13.29 2.93 9.95
CA ARG A 58 13.52 4.07 10.83
C ARG A 58 12.23 4.89 10.89
N ILE A 59 11.85 5.31 12.09
CA ILE A 59 10.66 6.13 12.35
C ILE A 59 11.06 7.35 13.17
N GLY A 60 10.29 8.43 13.10
CA GLY A 60 10.50 9.59 13.96
C GLY A 60 10.02 9.35 15.39
N ALA A 61 10.56 10.12 16.34
CA ALA A 61 10.11 10.16 17.74
C ALA A 61 8.78 10.90 17.92
N ASP A 62 7.76 10.50 17.17
CA ASP A 62 6.45 11.17 17.11
C ASP A 62 5.28 10.18 17.08
N SER A 63 4.06 10.71 17.23
CA SER A 63 2.83 9.90 17.28
C SER A 63 2.55 9.15 15.97
N LEU A 64 3.09 9.63 14.83
CA LEU A 64 2.94 8.96 13.54
C LEU A 64 3.88 7.75 13.46
N GLY A 65 5.09 7.86 13.99
CA GLY A 65 6.03 6.74 14.13
C GLY A 65 5.47 5.65 15.04
N GLN A 66 4.91 6.05 16.18
CA GLN A 66 4.21 5.14 17.10
C GLN A 66 3.01 4.44 16.44
N LEU A 67 2.25 5.15 15.61
CA LEU A 67 1.20 4.57 14.78
C LEU A 67 1.77 3.51 13.84
N VAL A 68 2.80 3.85 13.06
CA VAL A 68 3.41 2.94 12.08
C VAL A 68 3.88 1.66 12.74
N GLU A 69 4.65 1.76 13.82
CA GLU A 69 5.14 0.59 14.55
C GLU A 69 3.99 -0.25 15.11
N ARG A 70 2.98 0.39 15.74
CA ARG A 70 1.84 -0.31 16.35
C ARG A 70 1.04 -1.11 15.31
N GLU A 71 0.70 -0.50 14.19
CA GLU A 71 -0.14 -1.15 13.17
C GLU A 71 0.60 -2.33 12.52
N ILE A 72 1.91 -2.21 12.26
CA ILE A 72 2.69 -3.32 11.69
C ILE A 72 2.86 -4.46 12.70
N ARG A 73 3.11 -4.15 13.98
CA ARG A 73 3.17 -5.17 15.04
C ARG A 73 1.84 -5.89 15.23
N ALA A 74 0.71 -5.18 15.09
CA ALA A 74 -0.63 -5.77 15.21
C ALA A 74 -0.92 -6.83 14.14
N GLU A 75 -0.28 -6.75 12.97
CA GLU A 75 -0.36 -7.76 11.91
C GLU A 75 0.55 -8.98 12.16
N GLY A 76 1.27 -9.00 13.29
CA GLY A 76 2.14 -10.12 13.69
C GLY A 76 3.53 -10.12 13.02
N VAL A 77 3.88 -9.06 12.30
CA VAL A 77 5.21 -8.88 11.70
C VAL A 77 6.23 -8.58 12.80
N VAL A 78 7.42 -9.18 12.72
CA VAL A 78 8.53 -8.83 13.62
C VAL A 78 9.10 -7.48 13.22
N VAL A 79 9.09 -6.51 14.14
CA VAL A 79 9.49 -5.13 13.85
C VAL A 79 10.84 -4.79 14.47
N HIS A 80 11.77 -4.35 13.62
CA HIS A 80 13.05 -3.76 14.01
C HIS A 80 13.14 -2.32 13.52
N VAL A 81 12.83 -1.38 14.39
CA VAL A 81 12.88 0.05 14.07
C VAL A 81 13.96 0.76 14.88
N THR A 82 14.63 1.71 14.24
CA THR A 82 15.37 2.76 14.94
C THR A 82 14.46 3.98 15.07
N VAL A 83 14.31 4.51 16.27
CA VAL A 83 13.64 5.80 16.49
C VAL A 83 14.66 6.91 16.28
N ASP A 84 14.28 7.92 15.49
CA ASP A 84 15.09 9.09 15.17
C ASP A 84 14.46 10.33 15.80
N ASP A 85 15.16 10.96 16.74
CA ASP A 85 14.69 12.17 17.43
C ASP A 85 14.84 13.44 16.56
N ASP A 86 15.66 13.38 15.51
CA ASP A 86 16.03 14.52 14.67
C ASP A 86 15.24 14.56 13.33
N ALA A 87 14.51 13.48 13.00
CA ALA A 87 13.74 13.38 11.76
C ALA A 87 12.27 12.94 12.01
N PRO A 88 11.28 13.65 11.45
CA PRO A 88 9.87 13.27 11.63
C PRO A 88 9.51 12.05 10.78
N THR A 89 8.50 11.30 11.23
CA THR A 89 7.90 10.23 10.44
C THR A 89 7.19 10.80 9.21
N GLY A 90 7.40 10.18 8.04
CA GLY A 90 6.78 10.60 6.79
C GLY A 90 5.25 10.52 6.81
N LEU A 91 4.61 11.43 6.06
CA LEU A 91 3.15 11.57 5.97
C LEU A 91 2.71 11.58 4.51
N MET A 92 1.80 10.68 4.17
CA MET A 92 1.16 10.58 2.86
C MET A 92 -0.29 11.06 2.96
N VAL A 93 -0.69 11.95 2.05
CA VAL A 93 -2.07 12.41 1.93
C VAL A 93 -2.68 11.80 0.67
N LYS A 94 -3.78 11.07 0.84
CA LYS A 94 -4.46 10.37 -0.27
C LYS A 94 -5.89 10.87 -0.46
N GLU A 95 -6.13 11.39 -1.65
CA GLU A 95 -7.45 11.76 -2.13
C GLU A 95 -8.19 10.52 -2.68
N ARG A 96 -9.43 10.28 -2.23
CA ARG A 96 -10.34 9.36 -2.91
C ARG A 96 -11.04 10.10 -4.04
N ARG A 97 -10.52 9.99 -5.25
CA ARG A 97 -11.28 10.44 -6.43
C ARG A 97 -12.41 9.45 -6.70
N THR A 98 -13.59 9.97 -7.02
CA THR A 98 -14.68 9.16 -7.58
C THR A 98 -14.09 8.34 -8.74
N PRO A 99 -14.36 7.03 -8.87
CA PRO A 99 -13.94 6.30 -10.03
C PRO A 99 -14.67 6.90 -11.23
N GLN A 100 -14.06 7.86 -11.92
CA GLN A 100 -14.44 8.10 -13.29
C GLN A 100 -14.11 6.81 -14.03
N PRO A 101 -15.03 6.27 -14.86
CA PRO A 101 -14.70 5.14 -15.71
C PRO A 101 -13.50 5.56 -16.55
N ARG A 102 -12.31 5.07 -16.16
CA ARG A 102 -11.10 5.30 -16.94
C ARG A 102 -11.35 4.54 -18.22
N LYS A 103 -11.62 5.27 -19.31
CA LYS A 103 -11.80 4.70 -20.64
C LYS A 103 -10.50 3.98 -21.00
N LEU A 104 -10.44 2.69 -20.68
CA LEU A 104 -9.28 1.87 -20.94
C LEU A 104 -9.33 1.57 -22.43
N ARG A 105 -8.55 2.32 -23.22
CA ARG A 105 -8.45 2.07 -24.65
C ARG A 105 -7.53 0.88 -24.83
N THR A 106 -8.10 -0.33 -24.85
CA THR A 106 -7.38 -1.53 -25.27
C THR A 106 -7.03 -1.37 -26.74
N ILE A 107 -5.76 -1.05 -27.03
CA ILE A 107 -5.22 -1.19 -28.38
C ILE A 107 -4.97 -2.69 -28.55
N ALA A 108 -5.91 -3.40 -29.17
CA ALA A 108 -5.64 -4.76 -29.61
C ALA A 108 -4.47 -4.69 -30.60
N PRO A 109 -3.39 -5.48 -30.42
CA PRO A 109 -2.36 -5.57 -31.44
C PRO A 109 -3.03 -6.05 -32.73
N ALA A 110 -2.80 -5.36 -33.83
CA ALA A 110 -3.31 -5.72 -35.16
C ALA A 110 -2.57 -6.94 -35.71
N VAL A 111 -2.52 -8.04 -34.95
CA VAL A 111 -2.09 -9.33 -35.47
C VAL A 111 -3.30 -9.97 -36.11
N ARG A 112 -3.40 -9.81 -37.44
CA ARG A 112 -4.41 -10.46 -38.25
C ARG A 112 -4.04 -11.94 -38.36
N VAL A 113 -4.66 -12.80 -37.54
CA VAL A 113 -4.58 -14.26 -37.71
C VAL A 113 -5.42 -14.65 -38.93
N PRO A 114 -4.85 -15.24 -40.00
CA PRO A 114 -5.63 -15.68 -41.16
C PRO A 114 -6.65 -16.75 -40.74
N GLY A 115 -7.95 -16.52 -41.00
CA GLY A 115 -9.01 -17.51 -40.79
C GLY A 115 -10.03 -17.21 -39.69
N LEU A 116 -9.83 -16.20 -38.83
CA LEU A 116 -10.80 -15.83 -37.80
C LEU A 116 -11.76 -14.73 -38.31
N ARG A 117 -13.08 -14.99 -38.32
CA ARG A 117 -14.07 -13.94 -38.63
C ARG A 117 -14.18 -12.96 -37.46
N PRO A 118 -14.20 -11.64 -37.70
CA PRO A 118 -14.37 -10.66 -36.64
C PRO A 118 -15.80 -10.73 -36.07
N THR A 119 -15.92 -10.95 -34.76
CA THR A 119 -17.18 -10.75 -34.04
C THR A 119 -17.19 -9.32 -33.51
N THR A 120 -18.02 -8.47 -34.12
CA THR A 120 -18.36 -7.18 -33.52
C THR A 120 -19.36 -7.44 -32.40
N SER A 121 -18.90 -7.39 -31.15
CA SER A 121 -19.78 -7.27 -29.99
C SER A 121 -19.86 -5.80 -29.61
N THR A 122 -21.01 -5.18 -29.92
CA THR A 122 -21.43 -3.91 -29.34
C THR A 122 -22.19 -4.22 -28.05
N ASN A 123 -21.59 -3.91 -26.90
CA ASN A 123 -22.36 -3.82 -25.66
C ASN A 123 -23.00 -2.42 -25.60
N GLY A 124 -24.34 -2.39 -25.52
CA GLY A 124 -25.13 -1.20 -25.23
C GLY A 124 -25.06 -0.79 -23.77
#